data_AF-A0AAE4LIL2-F1
#
_entry.id   AF-A0AAE4LIL2-F1
#
_cell.length_a   1.000
_cell.length_b   1.000
_cell.length_c   1.000
_cell.angle_alpha   90.00
_cell.angle_beta   90.00
_cell.angle_gamma   90.00
#
_symmetry.space_group_name_H-M   'P 1'
#
loop_
_entity.id
_entity.type
_entity.pdbx_description
1 polymer ?
#
loop_
_entity_poly.entity_id
_entity_poly.type
_entity_poly.pdbx_seq_one_letter_code
_entity_poly.pdbx_strand_id
1 'polypeptide(L)'
;MIDIPLSLRVPPQGRYNRGIYTCYECGFEPPHYNVVPCMLGLAETPAGTMVVWECPRCGQKWMFHYRAQNAREAHDYAAQLLAYRRGDPDWIAAQRKNKE
;
A
#
# COMPACT_ATOMS: atom_id res chain seq x y z
N MET A 1 -12.23 13.67 -4.63
CA MET A 1 -12.29 12.21 -4.85
C MET A 1 -11.07 11.85 -5.68
N ILE A 2 -10.22 10.95 -5.20
CA ILE A 2 -9.01 10.54 -5.92
C ILE A 2 -9.44 9.57 -7.01
N ASP A 3 -9.04 9.80 -8.26
CA ASP A 3 -9.34 8.86 -9.35
C ASP A 3 -8.42 7.65 -9.23
N ILE A 4 -8.94 6.58 -8.62
CA ILE A 4 -8.19 5.33 -8.46
C ILE A 4 -8.39 4.49 -9.72
N PRO A 5 -7.32 4.09 -10.41
CA PRO A 5 -7.40 3.20 -11.57
C PRO A 5 -8.15 1.92 -11.23
N LEU A 6 -9.08 1.49 -12.09
CA LEU A 6 -9.89 0.28 -11.87
C LEU A 6 -9.02 -0.97 -11.61
N SER A 7 -7.84 -1.05 -12.23
CA SER A 7 -6.88 -2.14 -12.04
C SER A 7 -6.29 -2.25 -10.63
N LEU A 8 -6.42 -1.20 -9.81
CA LEU A 8 -5.96 -1.16 -8.44
C LEU A 8 -7.10 -1.34 -7.43
N ARG A 9 -8.37 -1.28 -7.87
CA ARG A 9 -9.50 -1.35 -6.95
C ARG A 9 -9.72 -2.77 -6.45
N VAL A 10 -9.91 -2.90 -5.16
CA VAL A 10 -10.27 -4.15 -4.50
C VAL A 10 -11.45 -3.94 -3.54
N PRO A 11 -12.24 -4.98 -3.26
CA PRO A 11 -13.27 -4.89 -2.23
C PRO A 11 -12.67 -4.49 -0.88
N PRO A 12 -13.37 -3.69 -0.06
CA PRO A 12 -12.98 -3.43 1.32
C PRO A 12 -12.85 -4.76 2.08
N GLN A 13 -11.65 -5.08 2.54
CA GLN A 13 -11.35 -6.33 3.23
C GLN A 13 -10.19 -6.18 4.21
N GLY A 14 -10.17 -7.05 5.23
CA GLY A 14 -9.15 -7.02 6.27
C GLY A 14 -9.56 -6.19 7.49
N ARG A 15 -8.69 -6.18 8.50
CA ARG A 15 -8.88 -5.42 9.74
C ARG A 15 -8.30 -4.02 9.62
N TYR A 16 -8.91 -3.04 10.26
CA TYR A 16 -8.36 -1.68 10.29
C TYR A 16 -7.04 -1.65 11.07
N ASN A 17 -5.99 -1.11 10.46
CA ASN A 17 -4.64 -1.07 11.01
C ASN A 17 -4.26 0.38 11.38
N ARG A 18 -4.05 0.62 12.68
CA ARG A 18 -3.61 1.94 13.19
C ARG A 18 -2.11 2.20 12.97
N GLY A 19 -1.29 1.16 12.96
CA GLY A 19 0.17 1.21 12.77
C GLY A 19 0.62 1.29 11.32
N ILE A 20 -0.35 1.35 10.38
CA ILE A 20 -0.19 1.46 8.92
C ILE A 20 0.50 0.23 8.29
N TYR A 21 1.73 -0.08 8.69
CA TYR A 21 2.61 -1.08 8.06
C TYR A 21 2.84 -2.33 8.92
N THR A 22 2.70 -2.24 10.24
CA THR A 22 2.98 -3.35 11.17
C THR A 22 1.82 -4.34 11.21
N CYS A 23 2.11 -5.64 11.06
CA CYS A 23 1.12 -6.69 11.29
C CYS A 23 1.03 -7.04 12.78
N TYR A 24 -0.11 -6.75 13.40
CA TYR A 24 -0.33 -7.02 14.83
C TYR A 24 -0.53 -8.50 15.18
N GLU A 25 -0.80 -9.38 14.21
CA GLU A 25 -0.94 -10.82 14.50
C GLU A 25 0.41 -11.50 14.71
N CYS A 26 1.45 -11.12 13.94
CA CYS A 26 2.72 -11.84 13.95
C CYS A 26 3.96 -10.95 14.12
N GLY A 27 3.76 -9.64 14.32
CA GLY A 27 4.84 -8.66 14.47
C GLY A 27 5.67 -8.44 13.20
N PHE A 28 5.11 -8.73 12.02
CA PHE A 28 5.82 -8.46 10.76
C PHE A 28 5.83 -6.95 10.49
N GLU A 29 7.00 -6.43 10.16
CA GLU A 29 7.15 -5.06 9.66
C GLU A 29 7.82 -5.11 8.28
N PRO A 30 7.23 -4.46 7.26
CA PRO A 30 7.82 -4.43 5.93
C PRO A 30 9.13 -3.64 5.95
N PRO A 31 10.15 -4.08 5.17
CA PRO A 31 11.40 -3.36 5.06
C PRO A 31 11.18 -1.90 4.63
N HIS A 32 11.89 -0.97 5.26
CA HIS A 32 11.82 0.47 4.98
C HIS A 32 10.40 1.06 5.08
N TYR A 33 9.51 0.43 5.85
CA TYR A 33 8.10 0.80 5.97
C TYR A 33 7.36 0.84 4.62
N ASN A 34 7.87 0.12 3.61
CA ASN A 34 7.25 0.06 2.30
C ASN A 34 6.29 -1.13 2.19
N VAL A 35 4.99 -0.84 2.33
CA VAL A 35 3.92 -1.85 2.24
C VAL A 35 3.53 -2.19 0.79
N VAL A 36 4.01 -1.45 -0.22
CA VAL A 36 3.64 -1.61 -1.63
C VAL A 36 3.80 -3.05 -2.14
N PRO A 37 4.90 -3.78 -1.84
CA PRO A 37 5.03 -5.17 -2.25
C PRO A 37 3.98 -6.11 -1.64
N CYS A 38 3.39 -5.73 -0.51
CA CYS A 38 2.35 -6.49 0.19
C CYS A 38 0.93 -5.99 -0.13
N MET A 39 0.79 -4.93 -0.93
CA MET A 39 -0.51 -4.35 -1.25
C MET A 39 -1.31 -5.22 -2.21
N LEU A 40 -2.58 -5.44 -1.86
CA LEU A 40 -3.57 -6.04 -2.75
C LEU A 40 -4.22 -4.97 -3.65
N GLY A 41 -4.38 -3.75 -3.14
CA GLY A 41 -4.99 -2.66 -3.88
C GLY A 41 -5.52 -1.56 -2.98
N LEU A 42 -6.44 -0.79 -3.54
CA LEU A 42 -7.12 0.31 -2.87
C LEU A 42 -8.62 0.01 -2.82
N ALA A 43 -9.23 0.25 -1.66
CA ALA A 43 -10.67 0.07 -1.46
C ALA A 43 -11.33 1.42 -1.19
N GLU A 44 -12.41 1.71 -1.89
CA GLU A 44 -13.26 2.87 -1.60
C GLU A 44 -14.27 2.47 -0.51
N THR A 45 -14.30 3.23 0.58
CA THR A 45 -15.22 3.02 1.71
C THR A 45 -15.95 4.32 2.04
N PRO A 46 -17.07 4.27 2.78
CA PRO A 46 -17.74 5.49 3.26
C PRO A 46 -16.84 6.40 4.11
N ALA A 47 -15.79 5.85 4.74
CA ALA A 47 -14.81 6.61 5.53
C ALA A 47 -13.67 7.19 4.67
N GLY A 48 -13.63 6.91 3.37
CA GLY A 48 -12.58 7.34 2.44
C GLY A 48 -11.87 6.17 1.74
N THR A 49 -10.80 6.48 1.02
CA THR A 49 -9.96 5.48 0.36
C THR A 49 -9.06 4.78 1.37
N MET A 50 -9.02 3.45 1.31
CA MET A 50 -8.19 2.60 2.15
C MET A 50 -7.16 1.87 1.30
N VAL A 51 -5.91 1.80 1.78
CA VAL A 51 -4.92 0.84 1.30
C VAL A 51 -5.22 -0.52 1.89
N VAL A 52 -5.30 -1.54 1.04
CA VAL A 52 -5.49 -2.94 1.46
C VAL A 52 -4.21 -3.72 1.19
N TRP A 53 -3.71 -4.41 2.20
CA TRP A 53 -2.50 -5.22 2.11
C TRP A 53 -2.65 -6.54 2.86
N GLU A 54 -1.85 -7.52 2.46
CA GLU A 54 -1.82 -8.84 3.08
C GLU A 54 -0.46 -9.10 3.72
N CYS A 55 -0.46 -9.56 4.97
CA CYS A 55 0.77 -9.94 5.64
C CYS A 55 1.40 -11.18 4.99
N PRO A 56 2.64 -11.09 4.47
CA PRO A 56 3.29 -12.23 3.80
C PRO A 56 3.66 -13.37 4.76
N ARG A 57 3.62 -13.13 6.09
CA ARG A 57 3.94 -14.15 7.10
C ARG A 57 2.74 -14.96 7.58
N CYS A 58 1.59 -14.32 7.79
CA CYS A 58 0.41 -14.99 8.37
C CYS A 58 -0.84 -14.92 7.50
N GLY A 59 -0.80 -14.24 6.34
CA GLY A 59 -1.94 -14.07 5.45
C GLY A 59 -3.03 -13.13 5.97
N GLN A 60 -2.84 -12.51 7.14
CA GLN A 60 -3.80 -11.56 7.68
C GLN A 60 -3.88 -10.32 6.79
N LYS A 61 -5.09 -10.01 6.34
CA LYS A 61 -5.37 -8.79 5.57
C LYS A 61 -5.62 -7.61 6.49
N TRP A 62 -5.08 -6.47 6.10
CA TRP A 62 -5.15 -5.21 6.81
C TRP A 62 -5.59 -4.09 5.88
N MET A 63 -6.24 -3.08 6.44
CA MET A 63 -6.59 -1.86 5.74
C MET A 63 -6.22 -0.61 6.55
N PHE A 64 -5.75 0.46 5.91
CA PHE A 64 -5.51 1.75 6.56
C PHE A 64 -5.84 2.92 5.63
N HIS A 65 -6.08 4.10 6.18
CA HIS A 65 -6.46 5.27 5.38
C HIS A 65 -5.37 5.67 4.39
N TYR A 66 -5.73 5.76 3.12
CA TYR A 66 -4.88 6.32 2.09
C TYR A 66 -4.80 7.84 2.25
N ARG A 67 -3.66 8.34 2.75
CA ARG A 67 -3.40 9.77 2.91
C ARG A 67 -2.63 10.30 1.69
N ALA A 68 -3.31 10.51 0.57
CA ALA A 68 -2.74 11.34 -0.48
C ALA A 68 -2.81 12.80 -0.01
N GLN A 69 -1.71 13.32 0.54
CA GLN A 69 -1.70 14.69 1.05
C GLN A 69 -1.71 15.72 -0.08
N ASN A 70 -1.21 15.41 -1.28
CA ASN A 70 -1.37 16.18 -2.53
C ASN A 70 -0.95 15.34 -3.76
N ALA A 71 -1.42 15.71 -4.97
CA ALA A 71 -1.15 15.04 -6.26
C ALA A 71 0.32 15.09 -6.75
N ARG A 72 1.25 15.59 -5.92
CA ARG A 72 2.63 15.92 -6.32
C ARG A 72 3.70 15.29 -5.45
N GLU A 73 3.33 14.44 -4.50
CA GLU A 73 4.28 13.85 -3.56
C GLU A 73 4.54 12.36 -3.84
N ALA A 74 5.78 11.95 -3.61
CA ALA A 74 6.32 10.60 -3.80
C ALA A 74 5.61 9.48 -3.01
N HIS A 75 4.56 9.79 -2.25
CA HIS A 75 3.77 8.87 -1.42
C HIS A 75 2.41 8.48 -2.05
N ASP A 76 2.25 8.62 -3.36
CA ASP A 76 1.09 8.08 -4.06
C ASP A 76 1.19 6.54 -4.11
N TYR A 77 0.51 5.87 -3.18
CA TYR A 77 0.45 4.41 -3.12
C TYR A 77 -0.18 3.81 -4.38
N ALA A 78 -1.06 4.53 -5.09
CA ALA A 78 -1.60 4.07 -6.37
C ALA A 78 -0.51 4.05 -7.44
N ALA A 79 0.25 5.14 -7.58
CA ALA A 79 1.35 5.23 -8.53
C ALA A 79 2.47 4.22 -8.22
N GLN A 80 2.85 4.09 -6.95
CA GLN A 80 3.86 3.11 -6.54
C GLN A 80 3.41 1.67 -6.78
N LEU A 81 2.15 1.34 -6.50
CA LEU A 81 1.62 0.01 -6.76
C LEU A 81 1.56 -0.31 -8.26
N LEU A 82 1.23 0.68 -9.11
CA LEU A 82 1.30 0.54 -10.56
C LEU A 82 2.74 0.29 -11.03
N ALA A 83 3.68 1.10 -10.56
CA ALA A 83 5.09 0.97 -10.92
C ALA A 83 5.64 -0.40 -10.49
N TYR A 84 5.34 -0.83 -9.26
CA TYR A 84 5.70 -2.15 -8.75
C TYR A 84 5.15 -3.28 -9.62
N ARG A 85 3.84 -3.25 -9.94
CA ARG A 85 3.20 -4.30 -10.77
C ARG A 85 3.71 -4.34 -12.20
N ARG A 86 4.14 -3.19 -12.74
CA ARG A 86 4.76 -3.10 -14.08
C ARG A 86 6.23 -3.52 -14.09
N GLY A 87 6.84 -3.72 -12.92
CA GLY A 87 8.28 -3.96 -12.81
C GLY A 87 9.09 -2.75 -13.27
N ASP A 88 8.61 -1.53 -12.98
CA ASP A 88 9.24 -0.29 -13.42
C ASP A 88 10.70 -0.20 -12.89
N PRO A 89 11.70 -0.10 -13.78
CA PRO A 89 13.11 -0.13 -13.38
C PRO A 89 13.51 1.11 -12.56
N ASP A 90 12.89 2.26 -12.78
CA ASP A 90 13.17 3.49 -12.03
C ASP A 90 12.62 3.39 -10.61
N TRP A 91 11.43 2.81 -10.45
CA TRP A 91 10.89 2.52 -9.12
C TRP A 91 11.76 1.51 -8.37
N ILE A 92 12.18 0.42 -9.03
CA ILE A 92 13.08 -0.58 -8.42
C ILE A 92 14.40 0.06 -8.00
N ALA A 93 14.98 0.92 -8.84
CA ALA A 93 16.21 1.65 -8.52
C ALA A 93 16.02 2.62 -7.34
N ALA A 94 14.91 3.35 -7.29
CA ALA A 94 14.58 4.24 -6.18
C ALA A 94 14.43 3.48 -4.84
N GLN A 95 13.81 2.28 -4.87
CA GLN A 95 13.72 1.44 -3.68
C GLN A 95 15.07 0.92 -3.21
N ARG A 96 16.03 0.67 -4.14
CA ARG A 96 17.39 0.26 -3.77
C ARG A 96 18.19 1.38 -3.13
N LYS A 97 18.05 2.62 -3.61
CA LYS A 97 18.71 3.80 -3.01
C LYS A 97 18.23 4.10 -1.59
N ASN A 98 16.96 3.79 -1.27
CA ASN A 98 16.43 3.90 0.08
C ASN A 98 16.90 2.78 1.04
N LYS A 99 17.79 1.87 0.59
CA LYS A 99 18.41 0.83 1.42
C LYS A 99 19.78 1.21 1.98
N GLU A 100 20.43 2.24 1.45
CA GLU A 100 21.71 2.80 1.91
C GLU A 100 21.49 3.87 2.98
#